data_AF-A0A6A4H8Y6-F1
#
_entry.id   AF-A0A6A4H8Y6-F1
#
_cell.length_a   1.000
_cell.length_b   1.000
_cell.length_c   1.000
_cell.angle_alpha   90.00
_cell.angle_beta   90.00
_cell.angle_gamma   90.00
#
_symmetry.space_group_name_H-M   'P 1'
#
loop_
_entity.id
_entity.type
_entity.pdbx_description
1 polymer ?
#
loop_
_entity_poly.entity_id
_entity_poly.type
_entity_poly.pdbx_seq_one_letter_code
_entity_poly.pdbx_strand_id
1 'polypeptide(L)'
;LPCDIATRWNFTYNMLTAFLEMKEIVHKFLDSSSNALTNYMLMESEWDAVKDLVHVLKDATEFFSSNSPNISAVIPAMDKLDENFAIGILDDQVLSVPLQHAVSIGEKTMNKYYELSDSSDIYRVSM
;
A
#
# COMPACT_ATOMS: atom_id res chain seq x y z
N LEU A 1 -11.71 -12.69 -3.77
CA LEU A 1 -11.48 -11.29 -3.37
C LEU A 1 -12.61 -10.44 -3.94
N PRO A 2 -13.44 -9.80 -3.11
CA PRO A 2 -14.50 -8.91 -3.61
C PRO A 2 -13.85 -7.74 -4.37
N CYS A 3 -14.27 -7.54 -5.62
CA CYS A 3 -13.75 -6.50 -6.52
C CYS A 3 -14.63 -5.23 -6.50
N ASP A 4 -15.30 -4.96 -5.39
CA ASP A 4 -16.50 -4.11 -5.34
C ASP A 4 -16.19 -2.60 -5.23
N ILE A 5 -15.08 -2.15 -5.82
CA ILE A 5 -14.73 -0.72 -5.89
C ILE A 5 -14.54 -0.35 -7.34
N ALA A 6 -15.35 0.61 -7.81
CA ALA A 6 -15.42 1.04 -9.21
C ALA A 6 -14.06 1.46 -9.79
N THR A 7 -13.18 2.00 -8.95
CA THR A 7 -11.85 2.48 -9.35
C THR A 7 -10.74 1.42 -9.22
N ARG A 8 -11.03 0.26 -8.59
CA ARG A 8 -10.07 -0.83 -8.31
C ARG A 8 -8.81 -0.39 -7.53
N TRP A 9 -8.84 0.76 -6.86
CA TRP A 9 -7.67 1.33 -6.19
C TRP A 9 -7.14 0.47 -5.03
N ASN A 10 -7.98 -0.39 -4.44
CA ASN A 10 -7.58 -1.31 -3.39
C ASN A 10 -7.18 -2.71 -3.89
N PHE A 11 -7.15 -2.94 -5.22
CA PHE A 11 -6.94 -4.29 -5.74
C PHE A 11 -5.59 -4.89 -5.31
N THR A 12 -4.52 -4.11 -5.44
CA THR A 12 -3.17 -4.54 -5.04
C THR A 12 -3.09 -4.77 -3.53
N TYR A 13 -3.65 -3.87 -2.72
CA TYR A 13 -3.72 -4.03 -1.27
C TYR A 13 -4.46 -5.31 -0.89
N ASN A 14 -5.68 -5.51 -1.41
CA ASN A 14 -6.48 -6.70 -1.14
C ASN A 14 -5.79 -8.00 -1.58
N MET A 15 -5.09 -7.96 -2.72
CA MET A 15 -4.30 -9.07 -3.22
C MET A 15 -3.17 -9.41 -2.25
N LEU A 16 -2.41 -8.41 -1.79
CA LEU A 16 -1.31 -8.60 -0.84
C LEU A 16 -1.81 -9.09 0.53
N THR A 17 -2.91 -8.54 1.04
CA THR A 17 -3.54 -8.98 2.29
C THR A 17 -3.97 -10.45 2.21
N ALA A 18 -4.67 -10.85 1.15
CA ALA A 18 -5.03 -12.26 0.97
C ALA A 18 -3.80 -13.16 0.74
N PHE A 19 -2.77 -12.65 0.07
CA PHE A 19 -1.52 -13.38 -0.12
C PHE A 19 -0.84 -13.69 1.23
N LEU A 20 -0.84 -12.73 2.16
CA LEU A 20 -0.35 -12.92 3.53
C LEU A 20 -1.19 -13.94 4.31
N GLU A 21 -2.52 -13.90 4.20
CA GLU A 21 -3.41 -14.89 4.83
C GLU A 21 -3.17 -16.31 4.30
N MET A 22 -2.75 -16.43 3.03
CA MET A 22 -2.49 -17.70 2.37
C MET A 22 -1.04 -18.19 2.54
N LYS A 23 -0.21 -17.56 3.38
CA LYS A 23 1.23 -17.88 3.55
C LYS A 23 1.50 -19.38 3.64
N GLU A 24 0.82 -20.09 4.54
CA GLU A 24 1.01 -21.54 4.75
C GLU A 24 0.65 -22.38 3.51
N ILE A 25 -0.42 -22.00 2.82
CA ILE A 25 -0.88 -22.70 1.61
C ILE A 25 0.10 -22.47 0.46
N VAL A 26 0.57 -21.23 0.31
CA VAL A 26 1.57 -20.83 -0.69
C VAL A 26 2.87 -21.59 -0.44
N HIS A 27 3.38 -21.62 0.79
CA HIS A 27 4.58 -22.40 1.13
C HIS A 27 4.41 -23.88 0.80
N LYS A 28 3.32 -24.52 1.23
CA LYS A 28 3.06 -25.93 0.93
C LYS A 28 2.95 -26.21 -0.57
N PHE A 29 2.35 -25.29 -1.32
CA PHE A 29 2.20 -25.42 -2.77
C PHE A 29 3.54 -25.30 -3.49
N LEU A 30 4.39 -24.35 -3.09
CA LEU A 30 5.71 -24.12 -3.69
C LEU A 30 6.73 -25.21 -3.33
N ASP A 31 6.65 -25.77 -2.12
CA ASP A 31 7.54 -26.83 -1.63
C ASP A 31 7.23 -28.21 -2.24
N SER A 32 6.04 -28.39 -2.83
CA SER A 32 5.70 -29.67 -3.44
C SER A 32 6.55 -29.95 -4.68
N SER A 33 7.27 -31.08 -4.66
CA SER A 33 8.16 -31.51 -5.75
C SER A 33 7.44 -31.71 -7.09
N SER A 34 6.11 -31.91 -7.07
CA SER A 34 5.28 -32.00 -8.27
C SER A 34 5.16 -30.68 -9.04
N ASN A 35 5.34 -29.55 -8.36
CA ASN A 35 5.05 -28.23 -8.94
C ASN A 35 6.28 -27.58 -9.55
N ALA A 36 7.51 -27.97 -9.16
CA ALA A 36 8.75 -27.39 -9.65
C ALA A 36 8.83 -25.85 -9.49
N LEU A 37 8.22 -25.32 -8.42
CA LEU A 37 8.14 -23.87 -8.13
C LEU A 37 8.98 -23.44 -6.91
N THR A 38 9.85 -24.29 -6.40
CA THR A 38 10.68 -24.01 -5.21
C THR A 38 11.55 -22.76 -5.36
N ASN A 39 11.93 -22.40 -6.59
CA ASN A 39 12.68 -21.17 -6.88
C ASN A 39 11.90 -19.87 -6.62
N TYR A 40 10.57 -19.93 -6.46
CA TYR A 40 9.72 -18.78 -6.16
C TYR A 40 9.34 -18.68 -4.68
N MET A 41 9.95 -19.52 -3.84
CA MET A 41 9.71 -19.49 -2.40
C MET A 41 10.32 -18.22 -1.81
N LEU A 42 9.45 -17.37 -1.27
CA LEU A 42 9.84 -16.15 -0.60
C LEU A 42 10.59 -16.47 0.70
N MET A 43 11.64 -15.71 0.97
CA MET A 43 12.32 -15.70 2.25
C MET A 43 11.47 -15.00 3.31
N GLU A 44 11.69 -15.29 4.60
CA GLU A 44 10.98 -14.62 5.70
C GLU A 44 11.10 -13.10 5.62
N SER A 45 12.27 -12.57 5.27
CA SER A 45 12.47 -11.13 5.07
C SER A 45 11.62 -10.52 3.95
N GLU A 46 11.28 -11.30 2.92
CA GLU A 46 10.42 -10.85 1.83
C GLU A 46 8.94 -10.88 2.25
N TRP A 47 8.54 -11.84 3.08
CA TRP A 47 7.22 -11.86 3.71
C TRP A 47 7.03 -10.67 4.65
N ASP A 48 8.04 -10.35 5.45
CA ASP A 48 8.04 -9.17 6.32
C ASP A 48 7.91 -7.89 5.48
N ALA A 49 8.68 -7.77 4.40
CA ALA A 49 8.56 -6.64 3.48
C ALA A 49 7.13 -6.48 2.90
N VAL A 50 6.46 -7.58 2.53
CA VAL A 50 5.07 -7.51 2.07
C VAL A 50 4.13 -7.04 3.19
N LYS A 51 4.35 -7.51 4.43
CA LYS A 51 3.57 -7.11 5.59
C LYS A 51 3.73 -5.62 5.91
N ASP A 52 4.95 -5.11 5.86
CA ASP A 52 5.24 -3.69 6.10
C ASP A 52 4.59 -2.82 5.02
N LEU A 53 4.66 -3.24 3.75
CA LEU A 53 3.98 -2.56 2.65
C LEU A 53 2.45 -2.51 2.85
N VAL A 54 1.84 -3.62 3.25
CA VAL A 54 0.40 -3.68 3.55
C VAL A 54 0.06 -2.76 4.72
N HIS A 55 0.90 -2.71 5.76
CA HIS A 55 0.70 -1.85 6.92
C HIS A 55 0.70 -0.36 6.55
N VAL A 56 1.71 0.09 5.79
CA VAL A 56 1.83 1.49 5.36
C VAL A 56 0.64 1.95 4.52
N LEU A 57 0.12 1.07 3.64
CA LEU A 57 -0.97 1.42 2.72
C LEU A 57 -2.38 1.24 3.30
N LYS A 58 -2.51 0.56 4.44
CA LYS A 58 -3.79 0.12 4.99
C LYS A 58 -4.77 1.26 5.19
N ASP A 59 -4.40 2.26 5.99
CA ASP A 59 -5.35 3.29 6.45
C ASP A 59 -5.90 4.11 5.28
N ALA A 60 -5.02 4.54 4.37
CA ALA A 60 -5.43 5.29 3.18
C ALA A 60 -6.29 4.42 2.25
N THR A 61 -5.91 3.17 2.04
CA THR A 61 -6.65 2.28 1.14
C THR A 61 -8.04 1.95 1.69
N GLU A 62 -8.16 1.63 2.97
CA GLU A 62 -9.44 1.34 3.62
C GLU A 62 -10.33 2.58 3.67
N PHE A 63 -9.76 3.75 3.96
CA PHE A 63 -10.49 5.01 3.97
C PHE A 63 -11.13 5.29 2.61
N PHE A 64 -10.32 5.33 1.55
CA PHE A 64 -10.82 5.61 0.19
C PHE A 64 -11.65 4.47 -0.42
N SER A 65 -11.59 3.27 0.18
CA SER A 65 -12.45 2.15 -0.18
C SER A 65 -13.84 2.22 0.43
N SER A 66 -14.06 3.09 1.42
CA SER A 66 -15.36 3.27 2.05
C SER A 66 -16.27 4.20 1.22
N ASN A 67 -17.57 4.24 1.55
CA ASN A 67 -18.53 5.18 0.93
C ASN A 67 -18.52 6.57 1.59
N SER A 68 -17.59 6.82 2.51
CA SER A 68 -17.50 8.04 3.32
C SER A 68 -16.59 9.16 2.78
N PRO A 69 -15.55 8.92 1.95
CA PRO A 69 -14.65 9.98 1.51
C PRO A 69 -15.39 10.97 0.62
N ASN A 70 -15.24 12.24 0.95
CA ASN A 70 -15.62 13.35 0.10
C ASN A 70 -14.36 14.11 -0.31
N ILE A 71 -14.52 15.11 -1.18
CA ILE A 71 -13.40 15.83 -1.76
C ILE A 71 -12.54 16.58 -0.72
N SER A 72 -13.13 17.03 0.41
CA SER A 72 -12.38 17.71 1.46
C SER A 72 -11.53 16.77 2.31
N ALA A 73 -11.82 15.46 2.28
CA ALA A 73 -11.04 14.46 2.98
C ALA A 73 -9.78 13.99 2.22
N VAL A 74 -9.60 14.42 0.97
CA VAL A 74 -8.45 14.00 0.15
C VAL A 74 -7.13 14.50 0.73
N ILE A 75 -7.04 15.81 1.02
CA ILE A 75 -5.82 16.41 1.57
C ILE A 75 -5.46 15.83 2.95
N PRO A 76 -6.37 15.75 3.94
CA PRO A 76 -6.06 15.10 5.22
C PRO A 76 -5.62 13.63 5.09
N ALA A 77 -6.18 12.88 4.14
CA ALA A 77 -5.78 11.49 3.91
C ALA A 77 -4.41 11.39 3.23
N MET A 78 -4.07 12.32 2.34
CA MET A 78 -2.72 12.45 1.79
C MET A 78 -1.71 12.81 2.88
N ASP A 79 -2.03 13.77 3.75
CA ASP A 79 -1.17 14.18 4.88
C ASP A 79 -0.88 12.98 5.79
N LYS A 80 -1.92 12.18 6.07
CA LYS A 80 -1.76 11.00 6.89
C LYS A 80 -0.89 9.92 6.24
N LEU A 81 -1.00 9.77 4.91
CA LEU A 81 -0.17 8.82 4.19
C LEU A 81 1.29 9.28 4.13
N ASP A 82 1.52 10.59 3.98
CA ASP A 82 2.86 11.19 4.01
C ASP A 82 3.52 11.05 5.40
N GLU A 83 2.77 11.24 6.48
CA GLU A 83 3.23 10.93 7.83
C GLU A 83 3.64 9.45 7.97
N ASN A 84 2.82 8.53 7.43
CA ASN A 84 3.11 7.10 7.48
C ASN A 84 4.36 6.75 6.66
N PHE A 85 4.58 7.42 5.52
CA PHE A 85 5.81 7.30 4.71
C PHE A 85 7.03 7.81 5.48
N ALA A 86 6.93 8.98 6.11
CA ALA A 86 8.01 9.55 6.90
C ALA A 86 8.38 8.66 8.09
N ILE A 87 7.40 8.11 8.81
CA ILE A 87 7.65 7.14 9.90
C ILE A 87 8.35 5.90 9.38
N GLY A 88 7.88 5.34 8.25
CA GLY A 88 8.49 4.16 7.65
C GLY A 88 9.92 4.39 7.16
N ILE A 89 10.25 5.59 6.67
CA ILE A 89 11.60 5.96 6.23
C ILE A 89 12.53 6.21 7.42
N LEU A 90 12.04 6.87 8.47
CA LEU A 90 12.84 7.25 9.63
C LEU A 90 13.14 6.08 10.57
N ASP A 91 12.30 5.05 10.56
CA ASP A 91 12.52 3.82 11.31
C ASP A 91 13.21 2.78 10.41
N ASP A 92 14.55 2.83 10.34
CA ASP A 92 15.39 1.87 9.62
C ASP A 92 15.17 0.40 10.06
N GLN A 93 14.44 0.16 11.16
CA GLN A 93 14.02 -1.18 11.58
C GLN A 93 12.72 -1.68 10.93
N VAL A 94 11.95 -0.81 10.27
CA VAL A 94 10.59 -1.12 9.80
C VAL A 94 10.49 -1.36 8.29
N LEU A 95 11.35 -0.75 7.46
CA LEU A 95 11.28 -0.94 6.00
C LEU A 95 12.61 -1.40 5.39
N SER A 96 12.52 -2.44 4.57
CA SER A 96 13.64 -2.90 3.75
C SER A 96 14.09 -1.84 2.73
N VAL A 97 15.37 -1.86 2.32
CA VAL A 97 15.94 -0.89 1.33
C VAL A 97 15.08 -0.75 0.06
N PRO A 98 14.56 -1.83 -0.56
CA PRO A 98 13.67 -1.69 -1.71
C PRO A 98 12.38 -0.94 -1.40
N LEU A 99 11.81 -1.13 -0.20
CA LEU A 99 10.62 -0.42 0.23
C LEU A 99 10.90 1.05 0.50
N GLN A 100 12.03 1.39 1.13
CA GLN A 100 12.43 2.80 1.30
C GLN A 100 12.49 3.52 -0.05
N HIS A 101 13.07 2.87 -1.07
CA HIS A 101 13.09 3.42 -2.43
C HIS A 101 11.68 3.54 -3.05
N ALA A 102 10.83 2.53 -2.85
CA ALA A 102 9.44 2.57 -3.32
C ALA A 102 8.64 3.72 -2.65
N VAL A 103 8.81 3.91 -1.34
CA VAL A 103 8.19 5.00 -0.58
C VAL A 103 8.69 6.35 -1.09
N SER A 104 9.98 6.52 -1.35
CA SER A 104 10.51 7.78 -1.94
C SER A 104 9.90 8.11 -3.30
N ILE A 105 9.59 7.09 -4.13
CA ILE A 105 8.85 7.29 -5.38
C ILE A 105 7.38 7.65 -5.10
N GLY A 106 6.78 7.02 -4.09
CA GLY A 106 5.45 7.32 -3.58
C GLY A 106 5.31 8.79 -3.16
N GLU A 107 6.23 9.29 -2.33
CA GLU A 107 6.29 10.70 -1.90
C GLU A 107 6.38 11.66 -3.08
N LYS A 108 7.25 11.40 -4.07
CA LYS A 108 7.35 12.24 -5.28
C LYS A 108 6.03 12.28 -6.05
N THR A 109 5.33 11.15 -6.10
CA THR A 109 4.01 11.07 -6.72
C THR A 109 2.99 11.87 -5.90
N MET A 110 3.03 11.77 -4.58
CA MET A 110 2.16 12.52 -3.67
C MET A 110 2.35 14.02 -3.81
N ASN A 111 3.60 14.49 -3.80
CA ASN A 111 3.96 15.90 -3.99
C ASN A 111 3.39 16.49 -5.29
N LYS A 112 3.44 15.73 -6.39
CA LYS A 112 2.79 16.14 -7.64
C LYS A 112 1.28 16.32 -7.48
N TYR A 113 0.60 15.43 -6.75
CA TYR A 113 -0.83 15.55 -6.52
C TYR A 113 -1.18 16.66 -5.52
N TYR A 114 -0.30 16.99 -4.57
CA TYR A 114 -0.45 18.20 -3.74
C TYR A 114 -0.45 19.46 -4.58
N GLU A 115 0.53 19.63 -5.48
CA GLU A 115 0.60 20.79 -6.37
C GLU A 115 -0.67 20.92 -7.24
N LEU A 116 -1.15 19.80 -7.78
CA LEU A 116 -2.39 19.78 -8.57
C LEU A 116 -3.62 20.12 -7.72
N SER A 117 -3.68 19.62 -6.50
CA SER A 117 -4.82 19.86 -5.60
C SER A 117 -4.83 21.31 -5.11
N ASP A 118 -3.68 21.90 -4.78
CA ASP A 118 -3.55 23.31 -4.39
C ASP A 118 -3.95 24.27 -5.52
N SER A 119 -3.62 23.91 -6.78
CA SER A 119 -4.02 24.69 -7.95
C SER A 119 -5.49 24.55 -8.35
N SER A 120 -6.24 23.61 -7.74
CA SER A 120 -7.61 23.30 -8.12
C SER A 120 -8.61 24.07 -7.27
N ASP A 121 -9.46 24.86 -7.94
CA ASP A 121 -10.53 25.62 -7.28
C ASP A 121 -11.48 24.73 -6.47
N ILE A 122 -11.69 23.48 -6.90
CA ILE A 122 -12.60 22.55 -6.22
C ILE A 122 -12.04 22.18 -4.84
N TYR A 123 -10.75 21.86 -4.75
CA TYR A 123 -10.11 21.52 -3.48
C TYR A 123 -10.04 22.75 -2.56
N ARG A 124 -9.73 23.93 -3.12
CA ARG A 124 -9.68 25.20 -2.38
C ARG A 124 -11.04 25.65 -1.81
N VAL A 125 -12.14 25.33 -2.47
CA VAL A 125 -13.50 25.65 -1.98
C VAL A 125 -14.00 24.60 -0.99
N SER A 126 -13.47 23.38 -1.07
CA SER A 126 -13.88 22.27 -0.19
C SER A 126 -13.19 22.23 1.17
N MET A 127 -12.02 22.86 1.30
CA MET A 127 -11.30 23.04 2.57
C MET A 127 -11.71 24.35 3.24
#